data_AF-A0A7X8UTG0-F1
#
_entry.id   AF-A0A7X8UTG0-F1
#
_cell.length_a   1.000
_cell.length_b   1.000
_cell.length_c   1.000
_cell.angle_alpha   90.00
_cell.angle_beta   90.00
_cell.angle_gamma   90.00
#
_symmetry.space_group_name_H-M   'P 1'
#
loop_
_entity.id
_entity.type
_entity.pdbx_description
1 polymer ?
#
loop_
_entity_poly.entity_id
_entity_poly.type
_entity_poly.pdbx_seq_one_letter_code
_entity_poly.pdbx_strand_id
1 'polypeptide(L)'
;MRNDTHNPFRRTGTVRPATVVLLVALFISVLISVLCVFLTYNKHSLMLNVVLPMNVIFLVALITYLLCRNRSFSLAMIWLVLFVACEILGILCEIGDLEDLAAAFFIAGFLFLVLLVAHVVVAICTAWWRRRAVQRAVIGQIASVLRQNLPLATGLALAADSERGQIRTHLHRIARLLAQGLSLAQAVERGFPGCDSFVRSLIIAGERVGQLPAALEQAENMLIERDRRRFSTDTAVWPYALVVLVFAVLVASGLMVAIVPKFKDIFWDYGTPLPATTVAFIDFFEWFGDFAILGIPFIVLLPIGLYLSYRPRRLPEPSWISRLADGIHWHTPGLRRMVFGRDMSAVLRYLRLAVRSGMTLEAGARLAAALDINTRLRPRVARFADLLQGGTNIRQAAIQAGLGEVTGIALAGGQRDGRLDAALRFVADYYDALVSRWYIVLRALTWPGCTLLLFGLVAFVALAMFQPLIALIDASCAMWGVP
;
A
#
# COMPACT_ATOMS: atom_id res chain seq x y z
N MET A 1 33.42 -41.88 7.87
CA MET A 1 33.47 -41.74 9.33
C MET A 1 34.03 -40.37 9.71
N ARG A 2 33.17 -39.37 9.91
CA ARG A 2 33.28 -38.41 11.00
C ARG A 2 31.88 -37.87 11.24
N ASN A 3 31.48 -37.97 12.51
CA ASN A 3 30.13 -38.01 13.00
C ASN A 3 29.84 -36.64 13.62
N ASP A 4 29.15 -35.75 12.90
CA ASP A 4 28.63 -34.51 13.49
C ASP A 4 27.14 -34.69 13.73
N THR A 5 26.87 -35.22 14.92
CA THR A 5 25.56 -35.40 15.51
C THR A 5 24.87 -34.05 15.77
N HIS A 6 23.55 -34.13 15.66
CA HIS A 6 22.54 -33.13 15.99
C HIS A 6 22.91 -32.09 17.06
N ASN A 7 22.75 -30.81 16.70
CA ASN A 7 22.36 -29.78 17.65
C ASN A 7 21.18 -28.95 17.09
N PRO A 8 19.92 -29.31 17.42
CA PRO A 8 18.74 -28.64 16.89
C PRO A 8 18.37 -27.34 17.62
N PHE A 9 19.18 -26.86 18.58
CA PHE A 9 18.82 -25.73 19.45
C PHE A 9 19.55 -24.40 19.22
N ARG A 10 20.45 -24.28 18.22
CA ARG A 10 21.18 -23.01 17.95
C ARG A 10 20.50 -22.02 16.99
N ARG A 11 19.16 -22.05 16.90
CA ARG A 11 18.35 -21.03 16.18
C ARG A 11 17.33 -20.35 17.09
N THR A 12 17.74 -19.99 18.30
CA THR A 12 17.03 -19.00 19.12
C THR A 12 17.81 -17.69 19.07
N GLY A 13 17.16 -16.65 18.54
CA GLY A 13 17.30 -15.31 19.11
C GLY A 13 18.47 -14.40 18.70
N THR A 14 19.17 -14.59 17.57
CA THR A 14 19.93 -13.45 17.03
C THR A 14 18.98 -12.50 16.32
N VAL A 15 18.45 -11.55 17.08
CA VAL A 15 17.79 -10.36 16.53
C VAL A 15 18.74 -9.80 15.48
N ARG A 16 18.32 -9.75 14.22
CA ARG A 16 19.18 -9.24 13.14
C ARG A 16 19.64 -7.84 13.54
N PRO A 17 20.88 -7.42 13.23
CA PRO A 17 21.39 -6.10 13.61
C PRO A 17 20.43 -4.97 13.16
N ALA A 18 19.78 -5.12 12.01
CA ALA A 18 18.77 -4.18 11.54
C ALA A 18 17.48 -4.12 12.38
N THR A 19 17.08 -5.23 13.02
CA THR A 19 15.92 -5.28 13.92
C THR A 19 16.25 -4.70 15.29
N VAL A 20 17.49 -4.90 15.77
CA VAL A 20 17.99 -4.23 16.99
C VAL A 20 18.05 -2.72 16.78
N VAL A 21 18.61 -2.26 15.66
CA VAL A 21 18.70 -0.82 15.41
C VAL A 21 17.34 -0.17 15.21
N LEU A 22 16.38 -0.88 14.62
CA LEU A 22 15.01 -0.40 14.48
C LEU A 22 14.28 -0.32 15.83
N LEU A 23 14.52 -1.28 16.74
CA LEU A 23 14.02 -1.22 18.12
C LEU A 23 14.67 -0.09 18.92
N VAL A 24 15.97 0.13 18.73
CA VAL A 24 16.71 1.24 19.35
C VAL A 24 16.22 2.58 18.80
N ALA A 25 15.98 2.69 17.49
CA ALA A 25 15.42 3.89 16.88
C ALA A 25 13.96 4.13 17.29
N LEU A 26 13.15 3.08 17.47
CA LEU A 26 11.80 3.16 18.05
C LEU A 26 11.89 3.67 19.49
N PHE A 27 12.79 3.11 20.29
CA PHE A 27 12.99 3.50 21.67
C PHE A 27 13.46 4.96 21.79
N ILE A 28 14.40 5.38 20.94
CA ILE A 28 14.89 6.77 20.88
C ILE A 28 13.79 7.71 20.37
N SER A 29 13.01 7.35 19.35
CA SER A 29 11.88 8.15 18.85
C SER A 29 10.81 8.32 19.92
N VAL A 30 10.47 7.25 20.64
CA VAL A 30 9.51 7.28 21.75
C VAL A 30 10.07 8.08 22.92
N LEU A 31 11.35 7.92 23.25
CA LEU A 31 12.01 8.67 24.32
C LEU A 31 12.06 10.17 24.01
N ILE A 32 12.40 10.55 22.78
CA ILE A 32 12.39 11.95 22.32
C ILE A 32 10.96 12.50 22.30
N SER A 33 9.98 11.70 21.86
CA SER A 33 8.56 12.12 21.89
C SER A 33 8.06 12.34 23.31
N VAL A 34 8.42 11.46 24.24
CA VAL A 34 8.10 11.59 25.67
C VAL A 34 8.81 12.80 26.29
N LEU A 35 10.09 13.00 25.95
CA LEU A 35 10.87 14.15 26.42
C LEU A 35 10.30 15.48 25.89
N CYS A 36 9.92 15.54 24.61
CA CYS A 36 9.28 16.71 24.02
C CYS A 36 7.89 16.96 24.62
N VAL A 37 7.06 15.94 24.84
CA VAL A 37 5.77 16.09 25.54
C VAL A 37 6.00 16.63 26.97
N PHE A 38 7.04 16.17 27.65
CA PHE A 38 7.39 16.63 28.99
C PHE A 38 7.91 18.08 29.00
N LEU A 39 8.66 18.49 27.98
CA LEU A 39 9.15 19.85 27.80
C LEU A 39 8.05 20.83 27.35
N THR A 40 7.11 20.38 26.52
CA THR A 40 5.95 21.18 26.05
C THR A 40 4.98 21.51 27.19
N TYR A 41 4.95 20.71 28.26
CA TYR A 41 4.14 21.00 29.45
C TYR A 41 4.64 22.23 30.24
N ASN A 42 5.89 22.67 30.02
CA ASN A 42 6.54 23.70 30.84
C ASN A 42 6.83 25.01 30.11
N LYS A 43 6.83 25.03 28.77
CA LYS A 43 6.85 26.24 27.94
C LYS A 43 5.77 26.10 26.87
N HIS A 44 4.82 27.04 26.83
CA HIS A 44 3.64 27.09 25.95
C HIS A 44 3.95 27.19 24.42
N SER A 45 5.12 26.75 23.92
CA SER A 45 5.51 26.94 22.52
C SER A 45 5.56 25.63 21.74
N LEU A 46 5.01 25.68 20.51
CA LEU A 46 5.47 25.20 19.18
C LEU A 46 6.17 23.83 19.00
N MET A 47 6.69 23.18 20.04
CA MET A 47 7.41 21.91 20.01
C MET A 47 6.50 20.71 19.65
N LEU A 48 5.19 20.84 19.84
CA LEU A 48 4.22 19.79 19.50
C LEU A 48 4.08 19.59 17.97
N ASN A 49 4.35 20.62 17.17
CA ASN A 49 4.29 20.58 15.70
C ASN A 49 5.49 19.86 15.05
N VAL A 50 6.58 19.62 15.80
CA VAL A 50 7.80 18.94 15.32
C VAL A 50 7.79 17.44 15.64
N VAL A 51 7.24 17.05 16.79
CA VAL A 51 7.18 15.65 17.28
C VAL A 51 6.32 14.76 16.38
N LEU A 52 5.29 15.36 15.78
CA LEU A 52 4.29 14.67 15.00
C LEU A 52 4.76 14.20 13.62
N PRO A 53 5.37 15.07 12.79
CA PRO A 53 6.04 14.60 11.59
C PRO A 53 7.09 13.53 11.93
N MET A 54 7.88 13.70 13.01
CA MET A 54 8.94 12.76 13.43
C MET A 54 8.44 11.31 13.59
N ASN A 55 7.27 11.12 14.21
CA ASN A 55 6.66 9.80 14.43
C ASN A 55 5.98 9.22 13.17
N VAL A 56 5.36 10.07 12.33
CA VAL A 56 4.84 9.66 11.01
C VAL A 56 5.98 9.17 10.11
N ILE A 57 7.12 9.86 10.14
CA ILE A 57 8.32 9.55 9.37
C ILE A 57 8.96 8.24 9.82
N PHE A 58 9.06 8.03 11.13
CA PHE A 58 9.55 6.78 11.71
C PHE A 58 8.69 5.60 11.25
N LEU A 59 7.38 5.76 11.25
CA LEU A 59 6.45 4.75 10.78
C LEU A 59 6.60 4.49 9.28
N VAL A 60 6.73 5.53 8.46
CA VAL A 60 6.98 5.40 7.01
C VAL A 60 8.30 4.67 6.76
N ALA A 61 9.35 4.94 7.54
CA ALA A 61 10.63 4.23 7.48
C ALA A 61 10.49 2.76 7.94
N LEU A 62 9.70 2.49 8.97
CA LEU A 62 9.38 1.14 9.48
C LEU A 62 8.59 0.31 8.46
N ILE A 63 7.59 0.90 7.81
CA ILE A 63 6.81 0.27 6.73
C ILE A 63 7.74 -0.08 5.57
N THR A 64 8.62 0.86 5.24
CA THR A 64 9.59 0.67 4.17
C THR A 64 10.58 -0.43 4.53
N TYR A 65 11.03 -0.52 5.78
CA TYR A 65 11.83 -1.63 6.27
C TYR A 65 11.13 -2.99 6.13
N LEU A 66 9.86 -3.06 6.53
CA LEU A 66 9.06 -4.29 6.44
C LEU A 66 8.79 -4.69 4.97
N LEU A 67 8.67 -3.72 4.06
CA LEU A 67 8.43 -3.96 2.64
C LEU A 67 9.70 -4.23 1.82
N CYS A 68 10.81 -3.57 2.16
CA CYS A 68 12.09 -3.55 1.44
C CYS A 68 13.18 -4.28 2.24
N ARG A 69 13.17 -5.61 2.16
CA ARG A 69 14.18 -6.51 2.75
C ARG A 69 15.52 -6.50 1.96
N ASN A 70 16.06 -5.33 1.58
CA ASN A 70 17.32 -5.25 0.79
C ASN A 70 18.06 -3.89 0.89
N ARG A 71 19.31 -3.86 0.36
CA ARG A 71 20.33 -2.77 0.31
C ARG A 71 19.85 -1.31 0.22
N SER A 72 18.68 -1.01 -0.35
CA SER A 72 18.12 0.35 -0.38
C SER A 72 17.82 0.93 1.01
N PHE A 73 17.75 0.07 2.03
CA PHE A 73 17.52 0.46 3.42
C PHE A 73 18.67 1.27 4.03
N SER A 74 19.92 1.07 3.59
CA SER A 74 21.07 1.77 4.19
C SER A 74 21.04 3.28 3.92
N LEU A 75 20.61 3.70 2.73
CA LEU A 75 20.48 5.14 2.40
C LEU A 75 19.32 5.81 3.12
N ALA A 76 18.15 5.16 3.19
CA ALA A 76 17.02 5.69 3.95
C ALA A 76 17.38 5.86 5.44
N MET A 77 18.16 4.92 5.99
CA MET A 77 18.65 5.01 7.36
C MET A 77 19.60 6.18 7.58
N ILE A 78 20.47 6.49 6.61
CA ILE A 78 21.36 7.66 6.68
C ILE A 78 20.53 8.96 6.74
N TRP A 79 19.53 9.10 5.88
CA TRP A 79 18.65 10.29 5.91
C TRP A 79 17.87 10.41 7.21
N LEU A 80 17.39 9.29 7.77
CA LEU A 80 16.71 9.27 9.06
C LEU A 80 17.64 9.69 10.21
N VAL A 81 18.87 9.18 10.24
CA VAL A 81 19.85 9.54 11.28
C VAL A 81 20.23 11.02 11.18
N LEU A 82 20.46 11.53 9.96
CA LEU A 82 20.76 12.95 9.74
C LEU A 82 19.60 13.86 10.15
N PHE A 83 18.36 13.45 9.85
CA PHE A 83 17.15 14.15 10.32
C PHE A 83 17.09 14.20 11.84
N VAL A 84 17.15 13.05 12.51
CA VAL A 84 17.08 12.97 13.98
C VAL A 84 18.21 13.74 14.65
N ALA A 85 19.43 13.68 14.10
CA ALA A 85 20.57 14.42 14.62
C ALA A 85 20.35 15.94 14.52
N CYS A 86 19.81 16.42 13.41
CA CYS A 86 19.49 17.85 13.25
C CYS A 86 18.39 18.31 14.20
N GLU A 87 17.34 17.50 14.41
CA GLU A 87 16.27 17.82 15.37
C GLU A 87 16.81 17.92 16.81
N ILE A 88 17.62 16.95 17.24
CA ILE A 88 18.24 16.97 18.57
C ILE A 88 19.15 18.21 18.73
N LEU A 89 19.96 18.51 17.72
CA LEU A 89 20.83 19.69 17.74
C LEU A 89 20.01 20.99 17.76
N GLY A 90 18.90 21.06 17.03
CA GLY A 90 17.96 22.19 17.06
C GLY A 90 17.39 22.43 18.46
N ILE A 91 16.86 21.37 19.10
CA ILE A 91 16.33 21.44 20.46
C ILE A 91 17.41 21.85 21.47
N LEU A 92 18.63 21.30 21.35
CA LEU A 92 19.74 21.67 22.24
C LEU A 92 20.15 23.13 22.07
N CYS A 93 20.13 23.66 20.83
CA CYS A 93 20.41 25.07 20.57
C CYS A 93 19.32 25.99 21.13
N GLU A 94 18.05 25.57 21.07
CA GLU A 94 16.92 26.31 21.62
C GLU A 94 16.93 26.34 23.16
N ILE A 95 17.38 25.26 23.81
CA ILE A 95 17.61 25.24 25.27
C ILE A 95 18.78 26.17 25.65
N GLY A 96 19.74 26.38 24.76
CA GLY A 96 20.91 27.25 24.96
C GLY A 96 20.72 28.70 24.52
N ASP A 97 19.49 29.14 24.23
CA ASP A 97 19.14 30.48 23.71
C ASP A 97 19.90 30.87 22.41
N LEU A 98 20.32 29.88 21.60
CA LEU A 98 20.97 30.05 20.30
C LEU A 98 19.94 29.94 19.16
N GLU A 99 19.03 30.90 19.07
CA GLU A 99 17.84 30.84 18.20
C GLU A 99 18.18 30.70 16.70
N ASP A 100 19.17 31.44 16.20
CA ASP A 100 19.57 31.39 14.79
C ASP A 100 20.15 30.02 14.40
N LEU A 101 20.92 29.42 15.32
CA LEU A 101 21.53 28.11 15.11
C LEU A 101 20.49 27.00 15.21
N ALA A 102 19.53 27.13 16.15
CA ALA A 102 18.38 26.24 16.26
C ALA A 102 17.56 26.23 14.96
N ALA A 103 17.24 27.42 14.42
CA ALA A 103 16.52 27.55 13.15
C ALA A 103 17.25 26.88 11.98
N ALA A 104 18.58 27.05 11.88
CA ALA A 104 19.38 26.40 10.84
C ALA A 104 19.35 24.87 10.93
N PHE A 105 19.42 24.32 12.15
CA PHE A 105 19.31 22.87 12.37
C PHE A 105 17.93 22.32 12.05
N PHE A 106 16.85 23.03 12.42
CA PHE A 106 15.50 22.63 12.03
C PHE A 106 15.32 22.62 10.50
N ILE A 107 15.80 23.64 9.79
CA ILE A 107 15.77 23.69 8.31
C ILE A 107 16.57 22.53 7.69
N ALA A 108 17.76 22.24 8.23
CA ALA A 108 18.60 21.13 7.75
C ALA A 108 17.95 19.76 8.00
N GLY A 109 17.37 19.54 9.19
CA GLY A 109 16.58 18.35 9.50
C GLY A 109 15.45 18.17 8.49
N PHE A 110 14.76 19.25 8.16
CA PHE A 110 13.68 19.26 7.21
C PHE A 110 14.06 18.83 5.79
N LEU A 111 15.23 19.27 5.32
CA LEU A 111 15.77 18.84 4.03
C LEU A 111 16.01 17.33 4.01
N PHE A 112 16.56 16.78 5.09
CA PHE A 112 16.82 15.34 5.21
C PHE A 112 15.53 14.52 5.27
N LEU A 113 14.48 15.06 5.86
CA LEU A 113 13.13 14.49 5.81
C LEU A 113 12.61 14.38 4.37
N VAL A 114 12.70 15.44 3.55
CA VAL A 114 12.27 15.38 2.14
C VAL A 114 13.03 14.29 1.39
N LEU A 115 14.34 14.23 1.58
CA LEU A 115 15.20 13.23 0.94
C LEU A 115 14.88 11.81 1.40
N LEU A 116 14.54 11.62 2.68
CA LEU A 116 14.09 10.35 3.25
C LEU A 116 12.79 9.89 2.60
N VAL A 117 11.77 10.76 2.55
CA VAL A 117 10.48 10.41 1.95
C VAL A 117 10.64 10.11 0.47
N ALA A 118 11.35 10.94 -0.29
CA ALA A 118 11.63 10.69 -1.71
C ALA A 118 12.31 9.32 -1.91
N HIS A 119 13.32 8.99 -1.11
CA HIS A 119 13.98 7.68 -1.15
C HIS A 119 13.03 6.53 -0.79
N VAL A 120 12.17 6.70 0.21
CA VAL A 120 11.16 5.71 0.59
C VAL A 120 10.18 5.46 -0.55
N VAL A 121 9.67 6.51 -1.19
CA VAL A 121 8.74 6.38 -2.32
C VAL A 121 9.40 5.63 -3.47
N VAL A 122 10.62 6.02 -3.85
CA VAL A 122 11.41 5.32 -4.87
C VAL A 122 11.67 3.86 -4.49
N ALA A 123 11.98 3.59 -3.21
CA ALA A 123 12.17 2.23 -2.70
C ALA A 123 10.90 1.39 -2.78
N ILE A 124 9.74 1.95 -2.43
CA ILE A 124 8.44 1.28 -2.53
C ILE A 124 8.11 0.98 -4.00
N CYS A 125 8.29 1.96 -4.90
CA CYS A 125 8.09 1.78 -6.34
C CYS A 125 8.97 0.68 -6.92
N THR A 126 10.27 0.73 -6.63
CA THR A 126 11.23 -0.26 -7.12
C THR A 126 10.99 -1.64 -6.51
N ALA A 127 10.60 -1.73 -5.23
CA ALA A 127 10.23 -2.99 -4.59
C ALA A 127 8.95 -3.60 -5.18
N TRP A 128 7.94 -2.78 -5.46
CA TRP A 128 6.70 -3.21 -6.08
C TRP A 128 6.93 -3.70 -7.52
N TRP A 129 7.75 -2.97 -8.30
CA TRP A 129 8.21 -3.40 -9.62
C TRP A 129 8.94 -4.76 -9.55
N ARG A 130 9.90 -4.88 -8.62
CA ARG A 130 10.70 -6.09 -8.46
C ARG A 130 9.84 -7.28 -8.04
N ARG A 131 8.85 -7.12 -7.16
CA ARG A 131 7.92 -8.20 -6.75
C ARG A 131 7.15 -8.77 -7.93
N ARG A 132 6.66 -7.93 -8.84
CA ARG A 132 5.90 -8.38 -10.02
C ARG A 132 6.78 -9.09 -11.04
N ALA A 133 7.99 -8.58 -11.28
CA ALA A 133 8.98 -9.25 -12.14
C ALA A 133 9.36 -10.63 -11.58
N VAL A 134 9.65 -10.72 -10.28
CA VAL A 134 9.93 -11.98 -9.59
C VAL A 134 8.75 -12.94 -9.70
N GLN A 135 7.51 -12.46 -9.51
CA GLN A 135 6.32 -13.28 -9.66
C GLN A 135 6.20 -13.88 -11.06
N ARG A 136 6.37 -13.08 -12.11
CA ARG A 136 6.28 -13.55 -13.50
C ARG A 136 7.36 -14.58 -13.80
N ALA A 137 8.60 -14.34 -13.38
CA ALA A 137 9.69 -15.28 -13.56
C ALA A 137 9.43 -16.61 -12.83
N VAL A 138 9.06 -16.56 -11.54
CA VAL A 138 8.78 -17.78 -10.76
C VAL A 138 7.64 -18.61 -11.38
N ILE A 139 6.52 -17.97 -11.73
CA ILE A 139 5.38 -18.68 -12.34
C ILE A 139 5.75 -19.21 -13.73
N GLY A 140 6.53 -18.45 -14.50
CA GLY A 140 7.00 -18.87 -15.81
C GLY A 140 7.92 -20.09 -15.76
N GLN A 141 8.82 -20.15 -14.76
CA GLN A 141 9.67 -21.32 -14.56
C GLN A 141 8.84 -22.55 -14.14
N ILE A 142 7.84 -22.39 -13.26
CA ILE A 142 6.91 -23.47 -12.89
C ILE A 142 6.15 -23.99 -14.11
N ALA A 143 5.61 -23.10 -14.94
CA ALA A 143 4.93 -23.47 -16.17
C ALA A 143 5.87 -24.16 -17.17
N SER A 144 7.11 -23.67 -17.31
CA SER A 144 8.12 -24.25 -18.19
C SER A 144 8.49 -25.68 -17.79
N VAL A 145 8.79 -25.91 -16.51
CA VAL A 145 9.11 -27.25 -15.97
C VAL A 145 7.94 -28.21 -16.17
N LEU A 146 6.71 -27.74 -15.93
CA LEU A 146 5.51 -28.55 -16.12
C LEU A 146 5.27 -28.89 -17.60
N ARG A 147 5.47 -27.93 -18.52
CA ARG A 147 5.36 -28.16 -19.98
C ARG A 147 6.37 -29.20 -20.49
N GLN A 148 7.54 -29.30 -19.86
CA GLN A 148 8.58 -30.26 -20.21
C GLN A 148 8.36 -31.65 -19.58
N ASN A 149 7.27 -31.86 -18.83
CA ASN A 149 6.98 -33.10 -18.10
C ASN A 149 8.12 -33.57 -17.17
N LEU A 150 8.94 -32.63 -16.69
CA LEU A 150 10.00 -32.94 -15.73
C LEU A 150 9.40 -33.11 -14.32
N PRO A 151 9.99 -33.95 -13.46
CA PRO A 151 9.60 -34.02 -12.05
C PRO A 151 9.70 -32.62 -11.41
N LEU A 152 8.57 -32.06 -10.97
CA LEU A 152 8.46 -30.66 -10.55
C LEU A 152 9.51 -30.26 -9.51
N ALA A 153 9.77 -31.10 -8.51
CA ALA A 153 10.76 -30.81 -7.46
C ALA A 153 12.18 -30.67 -8.04
N THR A 154 12.60 -31.61 -8.87
CA THR A 154 13.95 -31.63 -9.47
C THR A 154 14.10 -30.53 -10.54
N GLY A 155 13.11 -30.40 -11.42
CA GLY A 155 13.12 -29.39 -12.48
C GLY A 155 13.12 -27.97 -11.93
N LEU A 156 12.40 -27.69 -10.84
CA LEU A 156 12.44 -26.39 -10.18
C LEU A 156 13.74 -26.13 -9.43
N ALA A 157 14.40 -27.15 -8.90
CA ALA A 157 15.72 -26.99 -8.31
C ALA A 157 16.76 -26.61 -9.37
N LEU A 158 16.74 -27.26 -10.55
CA LEU A 158 17.57 -26.93 -11.70
C LEU A 158 17.29 -25.52 -12.23
N ALA A 159 16.01 -25.16 -12.41
CA ALA A 159 15.61 -23.81 -12.82
C ALA A 159 15.98 -22.75 -11.78
N ALA A 160 16.08 -23.11 -10.50
CA ALA A 160 16.54 -22.18 -9.47
C ALA A 160 18.04 -21.85 -9.63
N ASP A 161 18.86 -22.82 -10.04
CA ASP A 161 20.31 -22.64 -10.18
C ASP A 161 20.71 -21.77 -11.38
N SER A 162 19.87 -21.67 -12.42
CA SER A 162 20.07 -20.74 -13.53
C SER A 162 19.64 -19.30 -13.21
N GLU A 163 18.87 -19.10 -12.14
CA GLU A 163 18.31 -17.81 -11.74
C GLU A 163 19.12 -17.12 -10.64
N ARG A 164 18.86 -15.84 -10.40
CA ARG A 164 19.59 -15.04 -9.39
C ARG A 164 18.66 -14.37 -8.36
N GLY A 165 19.20 -14.06 -7.19
CA GLY A 165 18.54 -13.27 -6.16
C GLY A 165 17.27 -13.92 -5.60
N GLN A 166 16.15 -13.16 -5.58
CA GLN A 166 14.89 -13.60 -4.98
C GLN A 166 14.24 -14.74 -5.78
N ILE A 167 14.40 -14.78 -7.11
CA ILE A 167 13.81 -15.80 -7.97
C ILE A 167 14.36 -17.18 -7.58
N ARG A 168 15.69 -17.32 -7.57
CA ARG A 168 16.39 -18.53 -7.10
C ARG A 168 15.95 -18.97 -5.70
N THR A 169 15.86 -18.01 -4.78
CA THR A 169 15.46 -18.29 -3.39
C THR A 169 14.04 -18.86 -3.30
N HIS A 170 13.10 -18.29 -4.05
CA HIS A 170 11.72 -18.76 -4.08
C HIS A 170 11.60 -20.12 -4.78
N LEU A 171 12.27 -20.32 -5.91
CA LEU A 171 12.26 -21.59 -6.64
C LEU A 171 12.82 -22.75 -5.81
N HIS A 172 13.98 -22.59 -5.17
CA HIS A 172 14.52 -23.62 -4.27
C HIS A 172 13.57 -23.92 -3.10
N ARG A 173 12.92 -22.89 -2.54
CA ARG A 173 11.99 -23.08 -1.43
C ARG A 173 10.76 -23.87 -1.86
N ILE A 174 10.21 -23.57 -3.04
CA ILE A 174 9.10 -24.32 -3.63
C ILE A 174 9.53 -25.76 -3.94
N ALA A 175 10.68 -25.95 -4.60
CA ALA A 175 11.24 -27.26 -4.93
C ALA A 175 11.41 -28.14 -3.67
N ARG A 176 11.93 -27.58 -2.59
CA ARG A 176 12.08 -28.28 -1.30
C ARG A 176 10.74 -28.68 -0.68
N LEU A 177 9.73 -27.81 -0.75
CA LEU A 177 8.39 -28.08 -0.21
C LEU A 177 7.68 -29.17 -1.03
N LEU A 178 7.86 -29.18 -2.35
CA LEU A 178 7.36 -30.24 -3.23
C LEU A 178 8.05 -31.58 -2.93
N ALA A 179 9.37 -31.58 -2.72
CA ALA A 179 10.12 -32.77 -2.32
C ALA A 179 9.67 -33.34 -0.95
N GLN A 180 9.03 -32.52 -0.10
CA GLN A 180 8.42 -32.95 1.16
C GLN A 180 7.00 -33.53 1.00
N GLY A 181 6.50 -33.65 -0.23
CA GLY A 181 5.18 -34.20 -0.52
C GLY A 181 4.02 -33.18 -0.43
N LEU A 182 4.31 -31.89 -0.33
CA LEU A 182 3.27 -30.87 -0.38
C LEU A 182 2.75 -30.67 -1.81
N SER A 183 1.45 -30.41 -1.93
CA SER A 183 0.80 -29.95 -3.17
C SER A 183 1.46 -28.69 -3.75
N LEU A 184 1.35 -28.47 -5.06
CA LEU A 184 1.95 -27.29 -5.69
C LEU A 184 1.33 -26.00 -5.13
N ALA A 185 0.03 -25.98 -4.88
CA ALA A 185 -0.64 -24.86 -4.25
C ALA A 185 -0.05 -24.52 -2.87
N GLN A 186 0.16 -25.52 -2.01
CA GLN A 186 0.75 -25.33 -0.68
C GLN A 186 2.23 -24.93 -0.76
N ALA A 187 2.97 -25.50 -1.71
CA ALA A 187 4.37 -25.18 -1.93
C ALA A 187 4.55 -23.73 -2.39
N VAL A 188 3.70 -23.24 -3.30
CA VAL A 188 3.70 -21.84 -3.76
C VAL A 188 3.25 -20.90 -2.63
N GLU A 189 2.23 -21.26 -1.87
CA GLU A 189 1.76 -20.45 -0.74
C GLU A 189 2.83 -20.24 0.34
N ARG A 190 3.54 -21.31 0.72
CA ARG A 190 4.57 -21.26 1.77
C ARG A 190 5.93 -20.80 1.23
N GLY A 191 6.26 -21.16 0.00
CA GLY A 191 7.54 -20.91 -0.66
C GLY A 191 7.65 -19.51 -1.29
N PHE A 192 6.53 -18.97 -1.77
CA PHE A 192 6.44 -17.66 -2.41
C PHE A 192 5.29 -16.83 -1.81
N PRO A 193 5.49 -16.27 -0.60
CA PRO A 193 4.43 -15.51 0.09
C PRO A 193 3.99 -14.24 -0.66
N GLY A 194 4.79 -13.74 -1.59
CA GLY A 194 4.48 -12.59 -2.44
C GLY A 194 3.66 -12.92 -3.69
N CYS A 195 3.26 -14.18 -3.89
CA CYS A 195 2.43 -14.58 -5.01
C CYS A 195 1.05 -13.92 -4.94
N ASP A 196 0.62 -13.27 -6.02
CA ASP A 196 -0.72 -12.71 -6.15
C ASP A 196 -1.79 -13.74 -5.79
N SER A 197 -2.74 -13.32 -4.95
CA SER A 197 -3.88 -14.12 -4.49
C SER A 197 -4.59 -14.82 -5.64
N PHE A 198 -4.76 -14.11 -6.75
CA PHE A 198 -5.47 -14.64 -7.91
C PHE A 198 -4.68 -15.73 -8.64
N VAL A 199 -3.36 -15.56 -8.83
CA VAL A 199 -2.51 -16.61 -9.42
C VAL A 199 -2.49 -17.85 -8.53
N ARG A 200 -2.39 -17.68 -7.21
CA ARG A 200 -2.49 -18.79 -6.26
C ARG A 200 -3.84 -19.51 -6.39
N SER A 201 -4.93 -18.75 -6.51
CA SER A 201 -6.27 -19.29 -6.65
C SER A 201 -6.44 -20.11 -7.94
N LEU A 202 -5.81 -19.69 -9.04
CA LEU A 202 -5.73 -20.46 -10.29
C LEU A 202 -4.91 -21.74 -10.14
N ILE A 203 -3.81 -21.73 -9.39
CA ILE A 203 -3.01 -22.95 -9.16
C ILE A 203 -3.80 -23.95 -8.31
N ILE A 204 -4.44 -23.50 -7.22
CA ILE A 204 -5.32 -24.34 -6.38
C ILE A 204 -6.42 -24.96 -7.24
N ALA A 205 -7.05 -24.14 -8.07
CA ALA A 205 -8.05 -24.52 -9.04
C ALA A 205 -7.55 -25.60 -10.01
N GLY A 206 -6.43 -25.35 -10.70
CA GLY A 206 -5.85 -26.28 -11.65
C GLY A 206 -5.47 -27.60 -11.01
N GLU A 207 -4.97 -27.58 -9.78
CA GLU A 207 -4.62 -28.77 -9.02
C GLU A 207 -5.85 -29.60 -8.64
N ARG A 208 -6.95 -28.96 -8.22
CA ARG A 208 -8.22 -29.66 -7.92
C ARG A 208 -8.88 -30.28 -9.15
N VAL A 209 -8.72 -29.64 -10.30
CA VAL A 209 -9.31 -30.09 -11.58
C VAL A 209 -8.37 -31.03 -12.34
N GLY A 210 -7.14 -31.23 -11.86
CA GLY A 210 -6.12 -32.02 -12.57
C GLY A 210 -5.59 -31.36 -13.85
N GLN A 211 -5.87 -30.06 -14.06
CA GLN A 211 -5.45 -29.29 -15.22
C GLN A 211 -4.49 -28.15 -14.86
N LEU A 212 -3.44 -28.51 -14.13
CA LEU A 212 -2.32 -27.64 -13.78
C LEU A 212 -1.69 -26.93 -15.00
N PRO A 213 -1.44 -27.59 -16.15
CA PRO A 213 -0.86 -26.92 -17.32
C PRO A 213 -1.72 -25.75 -17.84
N ALA A 214 -3.02 -25.98 -18.02
CA ALA A 214 -3.95 -24.95 -18.49
C ALA A 214 -4.10 -23.80 -17.48
N ALA A 215 -4.08 -24.11 -16.18
CA ALA A 215 -4.15 -23.11 -15.12
C ALA A 215 -2.90 -22.20 -15.09
N LEU A 216 -1.71 -22.78 -15.25
CA LEU A 216 -0.45 -22.04 -15.29
C LEU A 216 -0.33 -21.21 -16.57
N GLU A 217 -0.75 -21.74 -17.73
CA GLU A 217 -0.79 -20.98 -18.98
C GLU A 217 -1.71 -19.76 -18.85
N GLN A 218 -2.91 -19.95 -18.27
CA GLN A 218 -3.83 -18.86 -17.99
C GLN A 218 -3.24 -17.83 -17.01
N ALA A 219 -2.50 -18.29 -15.99
CA ALA A 219 -1.81 -17.41 -15.06
C ALA A 219 -0.68 -16.62 -15.74
N GLU A 220 0.14 -17.24 -16.58
CA GLU A 220 1.19 -16.59 -17.37
C GLU A 220 0.59 -15.53 -18.31
N ASN A 221 -0.41 -15.91 -19.11
CA ASN A 221 -1.09 -15.01 -20.04
C ASN A 221 -1.66 -13.80 -19.32
N MET A 222 -2.27 -14.00 -18.15
CA MET A 222 -2.77 -12.89 -17.35
C MET A 222 -1.64 -11.99 -16.84
N LEU A 223 -0.53 -12.56 -16.37
CA LEU A 223 0.62 -11.77 -15.93
C LEU A 223 1.22 -10.95 -17.08
N ILE A 224 1.30 -11.53 -18.28
CA ILE A 224 1.73 -10.84 -19.51
C ILE A 224 0.78 -9.70 -19.87
N GLU A 225 -0.53 -9.97 -19.90
CA GLU A 225 -1.56 -8.98 -20.21
C GLU A 225 -1.52 -7.80 -19.22
N ARG A 226 -1.36 -8.12 -17.93
CA ARG A 226 -1.20 -7.14 -16.85
C ARG A 226 0.09 -6.32 -16.97
N ASP A 227 1.14 -6.85 -17.57
CA ASP A 227 2.37 -6.09 -17.84
C ASP A 227 2.22 -5.23 -19.11
N ARG A 228 1.56 -5.74 -20.16
CA ARG A 228 1.28 -4.98 -21.40
C ARG A 228 0.43 -3.74 -21.15
N ARG A 229 -0.63 -3.86 -20.35
CA ARG A 229 -1.49 -2.72 -19.96
C ARG A 229 -0.75 -1.62 -19.18
N ARG A 230 0.48 -1.87 -18.70
CA ARG A 230 1.25 -0.90 -17.93
C ARG A 230 2.16 -0.01 -18.74
N PHE A 231 2.68 -0.47 -19.87
CA PHE A 231 3.52 0.37 -20.72
C PHE A 231 2.79 1.61 -21.22
N SER A 232 1.45 1.58 -21.26
CA SER A 232 0.63 2.74 -21.61
C SER A 232 0.14 3.58 -20.42
N THR A 233 -0.02 3.01 -19.21
CA THR A 233 -0.94 3.66 -18.24
C THR A 233 -0.79 3.34 -16.76
N ASP A 234 0.30 2.80 -16.20
CA ASP A 234 0.30 2.46 -14.75
C ASP A 234 1.70 2.44 -14.14
N THR A 235 2.11 3.48 -13.41
CA THR A 235 2.93 3.39 -12.17
C THR A 235 3.38 4.71 -11.53
N ALA A 236 3.31 5.86 -12.22
CA ALA A 236 3.92 7.10 -11.70
C ALA A 236 3.05 8.00 -10.80
N VAL A 237 1.74 7.74 -10.66
CA VAL A 237 0.82 8.74 -10.05
C VAL A 237 0.72 8.68 -8.53
N TRP A 238 0.81 7.49 -7.92
CA TRP A 238 0.83 7.35 -6.45
C TRP A 238 2.06 8.00 -5.79
N PRO A 239 3.27 7.89 -6.38
CA PRO A 239 4.45 8.63 -5.91
C PRO A 239 4.25 10.14 -5.87
N TYR A 240 3.68 10.70 -6.94
CA TYR A 240 3.50 12.15 -7.07
C TYR A 240 2.56 12.71 -6.01
N ALA A 241 1.39 12.09 -5.81
CA ALA A 241 0.43 12.55 -4.80
C ALA A 241 1.02 12.52 -3.38
N LEU A 242 1.78 11.48 -3.05
CA LEU A 242 2.45 11.37 -1.76
C LEU A 242 3.55 12.43 -1.60
N VAL A 243 4.35 12.68 -2.64
CA VAL A 243 5.39 13.72 -2.62
C VAL A 243 4.79 15.11 -2.46
N VAL A 244 3.70 15.43 -3.18
CA VAL A 244 3.01 16.72 -3.06
C VAL A 244 2.40 16.90 -1.66
N LEU A 245 1.78 15.86 -1.10
CA LEU A 245 1.22 15.92 0.25
C LEU A 245 2.31 16.15 1.30
N VAL A 246 3.44 15.44 1.17
CA VAL A 246 4.60 15.62 2.06
C VAL A 246 5.15 17.03 1.92
N PHE A 247 5.30 17.54 0.69
CA PHE A 247 5.74 18.91 0.43
C PHE A 247 4.75 19.96 0.95
N ALA A 248 3.45 19.68 0.96
CA ALA A 248 2.45 20.59 1.50
C ALA A 248 2.55 20.70 3.04
N VAL A 249 2.64 19.56 3.72
CA VAL A 249 2.88 19.49 5.18
C VAL A 249 4.22 20.14 5.53
N LEU A 250 5.22 19.97 4.66
CA LEU A 250 6.53 20.59 4.76
C LEU A 250 6.44 22.13 4.75
N VAL A 251 5.88 22.72 3.70
CA VAL A 251 5.78 24.19 3.63
C VAL A 251 5.01 24.74 4.84
N ALA A 252 3.89 24.11 5.20
CA ALA A 252 3.05 24.59 6.30
C ALA A 252 3.73 24.50 7.68
N SER A 253 4.46 23.42 7.96
CA SER A 253 5.19 23.28 9.24
C SER A 253 6.33 24.30 9.35
N GLY A 254 7.04 24.57 8.24
CA GLY A 254 8.09 25.59 8.20
C GLY A 254 7.57 27.00 8.49
N LEU A 255 6.38 27.34 7.99
CA LEU A 255 5.72 28.62 8.30
C LEU A 255 5.42 28.75 9.79
N MET A 256 4.89 27.70 10.42
CA MET A 256 4.55 27.72 11.84
C MET A 256 5.78 27.93 12.72
N VAL A 257 6.90 27.26 12.43
CA VAL A 257 8.10 27.36 13.29
C VAL A 257 8.89 28.63 13.05
N ALA A 258 9.07 29.07 11.81
CA ALA A 258 10.00 30.15 11.49
C ALA A 258 9.34 31.52 11.28
N ILE A 259 8.14 31.54 10.71
CA ILE A 259 7.52 32.77 10.20
C ILE A 259 6.48 33.31 11.20
N VAL A 260 5.60 32.44 11.70
CA VAL A 260 4.52 32.83 12.61
C VAL A 260 5.02 33.49 13.91
N PRO A 261 6.09 33.02 14.58
CA PRO A 261 6.56 33.65 15.82
C PRO A 261 7.02 35.08 15.60
N LYS A 262 7.76 35.33 14.52
CA LYS A 262 8.24 36.68 14.15
C LYS A 262 7.09 37.65 13.93
N PHE A 263 6.01 37.20 13.30
CA PHE A 263 4.82 38.04 13.13
C PHE A 263 4.09 38.26 14.45
N LYS A 264 4.05 37.28 15.34
CA LYS A 264 3.46 37.45 16.68
C LYS A 264 4.20 38.52 17.48
N ASP A 265 5.53 38.54 17.43
CA ASP A 265 6.35 39.53 18.13
C ASP A 265 6.14 40.95 17.55
N ILE A 266 6.14 41.09 16.22
CA ILE A 266 5.89 42.38 15.56
C ILE A 266 4.49 42.92 15.93
N PHE A 267 3.44 42.09 15.90
CA PHE A 267 2.09 42.54 16.23
C PHE A 267 1.93 42.88 17.71
N TRP A 268 2.65 42.16 18.58
CA TRP A 268 2.71 42.46 20.01
C TRP A 268 3.33 43.85 20.27
N ASP A 269 4.44 44.17 19.59
CA ASP A 269 5.11 45.47 19.71
C ASP A 269 4.24 46.64 19.21
N TYR A 270 3.41 46.41 18.18
CA TYR A 270 2.49 47.41 17.65
C TYR A 270 1.14 47.47 18.39
N GLY A 271 0.90 46.59 19.38
CA GLY A 271 -0.35 46.54 20.14
C GLY A 271 -1.57 46.18 19.29
N THR A 272 -1.38 45.61 18.10
CA THR A 272 -2.45 45.25 17.17
C THR A 272 -2.71 43.74 17.21
N PRO A 273 -3.98 43.30 17.14
CA PRO A 273 -4.29 41.87 17.09
C PRO A 273 -3.87 41.27 15.75
N LEU A 274 -3.45 39.99 15.76
CA LEU A 274 -3.10 39.28 14.54
C LEU A 274 -4.31 39.21 13.58
N PRO A 275 -4.09 39.25 12.25
CA PRO A 275 -5.17 39.08 11.27
C PRO A 275 -5.92 37.76 11.46
N ALA A 276 -7.24 37.78 11.24
CA ALA A 276 -8.11 36.62 11.42
C ALA A 276 -7.69 35.40 10.57
N THR A 277 -7.07 35.63 9.41
CA THR A 277 -6.55 34.57 8.54
C THR A 277 -5.35 33.85 9.15
N THR A 278 -4.44 34.58 9.82
CA THR A 278 -3.29 34.01 10.54
C THR A 278 -3.74 33.28 11.80
N VAL A 279 -4.74 33.79 12.52
CA VAL A 279 -5.33 33.09 13.69
C VAL A 279 -5.99 31.79 13.25
N ALA A 280 -6.81 31.80 12.20
CA ALA A 280 -7.42 30.59 11.66
C ALA A 280 -6.39 29.56 11.16
N PHE A 281 -5.24 30.02 10.66
CA PHE A 281 -4.11 29.15 10.31
C PHE A 281 -3.51 28.50 11.56
N ILE A 282 -3.23 29.29 12.61
CA ILE A 282 -2.72 28.78 13.89
C ILE A 282 -3.69 27.76 14.48
N ASP A 283 -4.97 28.11 14.60
CA ASP A 283 -6.00 27.24 15.15
C ASP A 283 -6.14 25.93 14.36
N PHE A 284 -6.06 25.98 13.03
CA PHE A 284 -6.14 24.78 12.18
C PHE A 284 -4.95 23.84 12.42
N PHE A 285 -3.74 24.38 12.56
CA PHE A 285 -2.54 23.57 12.80
C PHE A 285 -2.42 23.10 14.25
N GLU A 286 -2.86 23.89 15.23
CA GLU A 286 -2.98 23.44 16.63
C GLU A 286 -4.01 22.31 16.75
N TRP A 287 -5.20 22.47 16.13
CA TRP A 287 -6.20 21.41 16.05
C TRP A 287 -5.66 20.15 15.36
N PHE A 288 -4.88 20.32 14.28
CA PHE A 288 -4.23 19.21 13.59
C PHE A 288 -3.15 18.54 14.46
N GLY A 289 -2.40 19.32 15.23
CA GLY A 289 -1.43 18.85 16.22
C GLY A 289 -2.07 17.99 17.31
N ASP A 290 -3.18 18.46 17.88
CA ASP A 290 -3.97 17.72 18.88
C ASP A 290 -4.57 16.43 18.29
N PHE A 291 -5.11 16.50 17.06
CA PHE A 291 -5.65 15.34 16.36
C PHE A 291 -4.59 14.29 16.06
N ALA A 292 -3.34 14.71 15.93
CA ALA A 292 -2.30 13.82 15.47
C ALA A 292 -1.50 13.20 16.65
N ILE A 293 -1.70 13.69 17.89
CA ILE A 293 -1.51 12.89 19.13
C ILE A 293 -2.49 11.70 19.15
N LEU A 294 -3.76 11.91 18.78
CA LEU A 294 -4.73 10.83 18.52
C LEU A 294 -4.45 10.06 17.22
N GLY A 295 -3.59 10.60 16.35
CA GLY A 295 -3.13 10.00 15.11
C GLY A 295 -2.07 8.93 15.29
N ILE A 296 -1.36 8.88 16.43
CA ILE A 296 -0.37 7.84 16.77
C ILE A 296 -0.91 6.41 16.58
N PRO A 297 -2.12 6.05 17.08
CA PRO A 297 -2.72 4.76 16.76
C PRO A 297 -3.09 4.62 15.28
N PHE A 298 -3.51 5.67 14.57
CA PHE A 298 -3.81 5.59 13.12
C PHE A 298 -2.54 5.38 12.28
N ILE A 299 -1.45 6.04 12.65
CA ILE A 299 -0.10 5.91 12.09
C ILE A 299 0.40 4.49 12.35
N VAL A 300 0.23 3.90 13.54
CA VAL A 300 0.63 2.50 13.80
C VAL A 300 -0.33 1.47 13.18
N LEU A 301 -1.65 1.71 13.22
CA LEU A 301 -2.69 0.79 12.75
C LEU A 301 -2.87 0.80 11.23
N LEU A 302 -2.64 1.91 10.53
CA LEU A 302 -2.77 2.00 9.07
C LEU A 302 -1.81 1.06 8.33
N PRO A 303 -0.50 0.99 8.64
CA PRO A 303 0.39 0.02 8.02
C PRO A 303 0.22 -1.39 8.52
N ILE A 304 -0.18 -1.58 9.78
CA ILE A 304 -0.59 -2.90 10.27
C ILE A 304 -1.83 -3.34 9.48
N GLY A 305 -2.79 -2.46 9.23
CA GLY A 305 -3.99 -2.67 8.43
C GLY A 305 -3.70 -2.89 6.94
N LEU A 306 -2.81 -2.11 6.34
CA LEU A 306 -2.31 -2.31 4.97
C LEU A 306 -1.56 -3.63 4.85
N TYR A 307 -0.61 -3.91 5.76
CA TYR A 307 0.14 -5.16 5.80
C TYR A 307 -0.78 -6.37 5.99
N LEU A 308 -1.81 -6.27 6.84
CA LEU A 308 -2.81 -7.30 7.06
C LEU A 308 -3.79 -7.42 5.88
N SER A 309 -4.09 -6.33 5.17
CA SER A 309 -4.90 -6.33 3.95
C SER A 309 -4.16 -6.91 2.75
N TYR A 310 -2.82 -6.84 2.74
CA TYR A 310 -1.95 -7.48 1.75
C TYR A 310 -1.48 -8.88 2.18
N ARG A 311 -1.80 -9.31 3.41
CA ARG A 311 -1.55 -10.69 3.83
C ARG A 311 -2.51 -11.59 3.06
N PRO A 312 -2.03 -12.70 2.46
CA PRO A 312 -2.91 -13.66 1.83
C PRO A 312 -4.00 -14.06 2.84
N ARG A 313 -5.27 -13.92 2.44
CA ARG A 313 -6.40 -14.31 3.28
C ARG A 313 -6.24 -15.80 3.51
N ARG A 314 -5.78 -16.19 4.70
CA ARG A 314 -5.58 -17.60 5.05
C ARG A 314 -6.96 -18.25 4.99
N LEU A 315 -7.19 -19.05 3.97
CA LEU A 315 -8.28 -20.00 3.94
C LEU A 315 -7.97 -21.08 4.99
N PRO A 316 -8.95 -21.54 5.80
CA PRO A 316 -10.39 -21.43 5.60
C PRO A 316 -11.08 -20.24 6.29
N GLU A 317 -10.46 -19.62 7.30
CA GLU A 317 -11.11 -18.59 8.12
C GLU A 317 -10.49 -17.19 7.95
N PRO A 318 -11.22 -16.24 7.34
CA PRO A 318 -10.76 -14.86 7.29
C PRO A 318 -10.71 -14.26 8.70
N SER A 319 -9.55 -13.71 9.05
CA SER A 319 -9.37 -12.92 10.28
C SER A 319 -10.45 -11.84 10.39
N TRP A 320 -10.83 -11.47 11.61
CA TRP A 320 -11.80 -10.40 11.87
C TRP A 320 -11.40 -9.09 11.17
N ILE A 321 -10.08 -8.84 11.07
CA ILE A 321 -9.51 -7.66 10.40
C ILE A 321 -9.75 -7.69 8.89
N SER A 322 -9.62 -8.86 8.25
CA SER A 322 -9.90 -8.99 6.82
C SER A 322 -11.39 -8.85 6.51
N ARG A 323 -12.26 -9.26 7.44
CA ARG A 323 -13.71 -9.06 7.30
C ARG A 323 -14.09 -7.58 7.43
N LEU A 324 -13.47 -6.86 8.37
CA LEU A 324 -13.68 -5.43 8.53
C LEU A 324 -13.20 -4.65 7.29
N ALA A 325 -12.00 -4.95 6.79
CA ALA A 325 -11.46 -4.32 5.58
C ALA A 325 -12.34 -4.61 4.35
N ASP A 326 -12.76 -5.86 4.14
CA ASP A 326 -13.69 -6.24 3.07
C ASP A 326 -15.04 -5.52 3.20
N GLY A 327 -15.51 -5.30 4.43
CA GLY A 327 -16.73 -4.55 4.73
C GLY A 327 -16.61 -3.07 4.37
N ILE A 328 -15.51 -2.42 4.74
CA ILE A 328 -15.24 -1.00 4.42
C ILE A 328 -15.15 -0.81 2.90
N HIS A 329 -14.39 -1.67 2.23
CA HIS A 329 -14.25 -1.62 0.77
C HIS A 329 -15.58 -1.83 0.03
N TRP A 330 -16.52 -2.55 0.63
CA TRP A 330 -17.82 -2.80 0.01
C TRP A 330 -18.82 -1.67 0.19
N HIS A 331 -18.77 -0.94 1.31
CA HIS A 331 -19.69 0.17 1.56
C HIS A 331 -19.22 1.49 0.96
N THR A 332 -17.92 1.64 0.67
CA THR A 332 -17.38 2.83 0.02
C THR A 332 -17.84 2.93 -1.45
N PRO A 333 -18.58 3.99 -1.83
CA PRO A 333 -18.96 4.24 -3.23
C PRO A 333 -17.69 4.34 -4.10
N GLY A 334 -17.68 3.71 -5.28
CA GLY A 334 -16.50 3.62 -6.15
C GLY A 334 -15.61 2.42 -5.86
N LEU A 335 -15.05 2.31 -4.64
CA LEU A 335 -14.22 1.17 -4.23
C LEU A 335 -14.97 -0.16 -4.32
N ARG A 336 -16.26 -0.18 -3.98
CA ARG A 336 -17.13 -1.34 -4.16
C ARG A 336 -17.10 -1.88 -5.58
N ARG A 337 -17.20 -1.00 -6.59
CA ARG A 337 -17.24 -1.39 -8.01
C ARG A 337 -15.88 -1.95 -8.45
N MET A 338 -14.78 -1.36 -7.97
CA MET A 338 -13.43 -1.83 -8.26
C MET A 338 -13.18 -3.22 -7.67
N VAL A 339 -13.46 -3.42 -6.38
CA VAL A 339 -13.22 -4.69 -5.69
C VAL A 339 -14.12 -5.79 -6.24
N PHE A 340 -15.40 -5.47 -6.46
CA PHE A 340 -16.33 -6.39 -7.12
C PHE A 340 -15.84 -6.77 -8.53
N GLY A 341 -15.50 -5.79 -9.37
CA GLY A 341 -15.04 -6.06 -10.74
C GLY A 341 -13.77 -6.92 -10.78
N ARG A 342 -12.79 -6.63 -9.90
CA ARG A 342 -11.55 -7.39 -9.79
C ARG A 342 -11.81 -8.84 -9.39
N ASP A 343 -12.58 -9.05 -8.32
CA ASP A 343 -12.83 -10.38 -7.78
C ASP A 343 -13.83 -11.16 -8.66
N MET A 344 -14.71 -10.48 -9.40
CA MET A 344 -15.61 -11.09 -10.38
C MET A 344 -14.87 -11.54 -11.64
N SER A 345 -13.95 -10.72 -12.17
CA SER A 345 -13.01 -11.12 -13.24
C SER A 345 -12.25 -12.39 -12.87
N ALA A 346 -11.80 -12.46 -11.61
CA ALA A 346 -11.15 -13.63 -11.06
C ALA A 346 -12.04 -14.90 -11.11
N VAL A 347 -13.26 -14.81 -10.59
CA VAL A 347 -14.25 -15.90 -10.60
C VAL A 347 -14.52 -16.36 -12.04
N LEU A 348 -14.74 -15.43 -12.98
CA LEU A 348 -15.07 -15.75 -14.37
C LEU A 348 -13.91 -16.42 -15.11
N ARG A 349 -12.67 -15.98 -14.88
CA ARG A 349 -11.47 -16.62 -15.45
C ARG A 349 -11.29 -18.04 -14.92
N TYR A 350 -11.62 -18.28 -13.64
CA TYR A 350 -11.61 -19.63 -13.10
C TYR A 350 -12.73 -20.50 -13.69
N LEU A 351 -13.95 -19.98 -13.78
CA LEU A 351 -15.06 -20.70 -14.43
C LEU A 351 -14.73 -21.05 -15.88
N ARG A 352 -14.08 -20.13 -16.59
CA ARG A 352 -13.59 -20.36 -17.96
C ARG A 352 -12.63 -21.54 -18.02
N LEU A 353 -11.65 -21.57 -17.12
CA LEU A 353 -10.72 -22.68 -16.99
C LEU A 353 -11.48 -23.99 -16.71
N ALA A 354 -12.36 -24.01 -15.72
CA ALA A 354 -13.15 -25.19 -15.36
C ALA A 354 -13.97 -25.73 -16.55
N VAL A 355 -14.64 -24.84 -17.29
CA VAL A 355 -15.42 -25.21 -18.49
C VAL A 355 -14.53 -25.75 -19.60
N ARG A 356 -13.37 -25.13 -19.88
CA ARG A 356 -12.39 -25.65 -20.85
C ARG A 356 -11.82 -27.01 -20.41
N SER A 357 -11.77 -27.25 -19.11
CA SER A 357 -11.35 -28.52 -18.53
C SER A 357 -12.42 -29.62 -18.57
N GLY A 358 -13.60 -29.35 -19.16
CA GLY A 358 -14.70 -30.30 -19.26
C GLY A 358 -15.59 -30.35 -18.02
N MET A 359 -15.41 -29.46 -17.04
CA MET A 359 -16.31 -29.38 -15.88
C MET A 359 -17.63 -28.70 -16.24
N THR A 360 -18.70 -29.09 -15.55
CA THR A 360 -19.96 -28.35 -15.60
C THR A 360 -19.80 -26.98 -14.94
N LEU A 361 -20.58 -25.99 -15.41
CA LEU A 361 -20.54 -24.64 -14.85
C LEU A 361 -20.88 -24.61 -13.35
N GLU A 362 -21.77 -25.50 -12.90
CA GLU A 362 -22.14 -25.67 -11.49
C GLU A 362 -20.95 -26.13 -10.65
N ALA A 363 -20.28 -27.22 -11.04
CA ALA A 363 -19.11 -27.74 -10.34
C ALA A 363 -17.99 -26.71 -10.29
N GLY A 364 -17.77 -26.00 -11.41
CA GLY A 364 -16.88 -24.85 -11.47
C GLY A 364 -17.28 -23.75 -10.48
N ALA A 365 -18.56 -23.36 -10.41
CA ALA A 365 -19.02 -22.31 -9.50
C ALA A 365 -18.85 -22.68 -8.03
N ARG A 366 -19.12 -23.94 -7.65
CA ARG A 366 -18.94 -24.41 -6.27
C ARG A 366 -17.46 -24.37 -5.86
N LEU A 367 -16.55 -24.75 -6.75
CA LEU A 367 -15.12 -24.62 -6.50
C LEU A 367 -14.65 -23.15 -6.53
N ALA A 368 -15.30 -22.28 -7.31
CA ALA A 368 -14.97 -20.86 -7.41
C ALA A 368 -15.22 -20.11 -6.09
N ALA A 369 -16.18 -20.59 -5.28
CA ALA A 369 -16.43 -20.04 -3.95
C ALA A 369 -15.25 -20.26 -2.97
N ALA A 370 -14.34 -21.20 -3.27
CA ALA A 370 -13.15 -21.44 -2.46
C ALA A 370 -11.95 -20.53 -2.83
N LEU A 371 -12.07 -19.70 -3.87
CA LEU A 371 -11.01 -18.76 -4.28
C LEU A 371 -10.80 -17.66 -3.21
N ASP A 372 -9.65 -16.99 -3.26
CA ASP A 372 -9.37 -15.81 -2.42
C ASP A 372 -10.08 -14.57 -2.99
N ILE A 373 -11.41 -14.55 -2.82
CA ILE A 373 -12.30 -13.45 -3.20
C ILE A 373 -12.91 -12.79 -1.97
N ASN A 374 -13.37 -11.53 -2.13
CA ASN A 374 -14.04 -10.76 -1.10
C ASN A 374 -15.12 -11.59 -0.39
N THR A 375 -15.12 -11.52 0.94
CA THR A 375 -16.06 -12.24 1.81
C THR A 375 -17.53 -12.02 1.48
N ARG A 376 -17.89 -10.89 0.84
CA ARG A 376 -19.25 -10.60 0.36
C ARG A 376 -19.58 -11.14 -1.03
N LEU A 377 -18.57 -11.38 -1.88
CA LEU A 377 -18.77 -12.01 -3.18
C LEU A 377 -18.86 -13.54 -3.06
N ARG A 378 -18.09 -14.13 -2.13
CA ARG A 378 -18.08 -15.58 -1.86
C ARG A 378 -19.48 -16.21 -1.72
N PRO A 379 -20.39 -15.74 -0.85
CA PRO A 379 -21.71 -16.35 -0.71
C PRO A 379 -22.57 -16.19 -1.96
N ARG A 380 -22.32 -15.16 -2.78
CA ARG A 380 -23.01 -14.97 -4.07
C ARG A 380 -22.60 -16.02 -5.09
N VAL A 381 -21.30 -16.31 -5.16
CA VAL A 381 -20.78 -17.36 -6.05
C VAL A 381 -21.28 -18.74 -5.61
N ALA A 382 -21.32 -19.01 -4.30
CA ALA A 382 -21.91 -20.24 -3.75
C ALA A 382 -23.41 -20.35 -4.10
N ARG A 383 -24.19 -19.30 -3.87
CA ARG A 383 -25.61 -19.25 -4.22
C ARG A 383 -25.84 -19.45 -5.72
N PHE A 384 -24.97 -18.92 -6.58
CA PHE A 384 -25.03 -19.16 -8.02
C PHE A 384 -24.86 -20.64 -8.34
N ALA A 385 -23.91 -21.33 -7.71
CA ALA A 385 -23.74 -22.78 -7.87
C ALA A 385 -25.00 -23.54 -7.41
N ASP A 386 -25.56 -23.20 -6.26
CA ASP A 386 -26.74 -23.89 -5.71
C ASP A 386 -27.99 -23.67 -6.60
N LEU A 387 -28.16 -22.47 -7.19
CA LEU A 387 -29.25 -22.19 -8.13
C LEU A 387 -29.11 -22.97 -9.44
N LEU A 388 -27.88 -23.14 -9.94
CA LEU A 388 -27.60 -23.97 -11.12
C LEU A 388 -27.88 -25.45 -10.82
N GLN A 389 -27.50 -25.93 -9.64
CA GLN A 389 -27.78 -27.29 -9.18
C GLN A 389 -29.29 -27.55 -9.10
N GLY A 390 -30.06 -26.56 -8.67
CA GLY A 390 -31.52 -26.58 -8.66
C GLY A 390 -32.19 -26.49 -10.04
N GLY A 391 -31.42 -26.46 -11.14
CA GLY A 391 -31.94 -26.39 -12.51
C GLY A 391 -32.42 -25.00 -12.95
N THR A 392 -32.11 -23.96 -12.18
CA THR A 392 -32.51 -22.58 -12.54
C THR A 392 -31.78 -22.14 -13.82
N ASN A 393 -32.48 -21.41 -14.69
CA ASN A 393 -31.86 -20.85 -15.90
C ASN A 393 -30.63 -19.98 -15.54
N ILE A 394 -29.52 -20.12 -16.28
CA ILE A 394 -28.25 -19.45 -15.98
C ILE A 394 -28.39 -17.93 -15.83
N ARG A 395 -29.21 -17.27 -16.66
CA ARG A 395 -29.43 -15.82 -16.56
C ARG A 395 -30.08 -15.47 -15.23
N GLN A 396 -31.15 -16.19 -14.87
CA GLN A 396 -31.88 -15.97 -13.62
C GLN A 396 -31.01 -16.29 -12.42
N ALA A 397 -30.25 -17.40 -12.46
CA ALA A 397 -29.32 -17.77 -11.41
C ALA A 397 -28.28 -16.67 -11.14
N ALA A 398 -27.68 -16.11 -12.19
CA ALA A 398 -26.68 -15.04 -12.07
C ALA A 398 -27.27 -13.74 -11.50
N ILE A 399 -28.49 -13.38 -11.89
CA ILE A 399 -29.19 -12.19 -11.39
C ILE A 399 -29.59 -12.37 -9.92
N GLN A 400 -30.22 -13.49 -9.57
CA GLN A 400 -30.66 -13.80 -8.19
C GLN A 400 -29.48 -13.95 -7.22
N ALA A 401 -28.35 -14.48 -7.69
CA ALA A 401 -27.12 -14.55 -6.91
C ALA A 401 -26.45 -13.18 -6.74
N GLY A 402 -26.81 -12.16 -7.53
CA GLY A 402 -26.18 -10.84 -7.48
C GLY A 402 -24.79 -10.80 -8.13
N LEU A 403 -24.55 -11.63 -9.15
CA LEU A 403 -23.34 -11.62 -9.98
C LEU A 403 -23.38 -10.55 -11.09
N GLY A 404 -24.54 -9.94 -11.31
CA GLY A 404 -24.74 -8.86 -12.28
C GLY A 404 -25.50 -9.31 -13.53
N GLU A 405 -26.28 -8.39 -14.09
CA GLU A 405 -27.13 -8.68 -15.24
C GLU A 405 -26.32 -8.98 -16.52
N VAL A 406 -25.24 -8.23 -16.77
CA VAL A 406 -24.33 -8.45 -17.90
C VAL A 406 -23.78 -9.87 -17.89
N THR A 407 -23.42 -10.38 -16.70
CA THR A 407 -22.97 -11.76 -16.53
C THR A 407 -24.07 -12.76 -16.87
N GLY A 408 -25.29 -12.54 -16.37
CA GLY A 408 -26.42 -13.43 -16.65
C GLY A 408 -26.78 -13.51 -18.14
N ILE A 409 -26.81 -12.35 -18.83
CA ILE A 409 -27.14 -12.28 -20.27
C ILE A 409 -26.07 -13.01 -21.09
N ALA A 410 -24.79 -12.69 -20.86
CA ALA A 410 -23.70 -13.26 -21.64
C ALA A 410 -23.58 -14.78 -21.44
N LEU A 411 -23.73 -15.28 -20.20
CA LEU A 411 -23.67 -16.71 -19.94
C LEU A 411 -24.86 -17.48 -20.54
N ALA A 412 -26.06 -16.89 -20.53
CA ALA A 412 -27.22 -17.52 -21.17
C ALA A 412 -27.09 -17.55 -22.70
N GLY A 413 -26.57 -16.48 -23.32
CA GLY A 413 -26.24 -16.50 -24.75
C GLY A 413 -25.18 -17.55 -25.07
N GLY A 414 -24.08 -17.56 -24.31
CA GLY A 414 -23.01 -18.55 -24.47
C GLY A 414 -23.46 -20.00 -24.26
N GLN A 415 -24.42 -20.26 -23.38
CA GLN A 415 -24.99 -21.60 -23.21
C GLN A 415 -25.82 -22.02 -24.42
N ARG A 416 -26.67 -21.14 -24.95
CA ARG A 416 -27.51 -21.42 -26.13
C ARG A 416 -26.67 -21.71 -27.36
N ASP A 417 -25.58 -20.95 -27.54
CA ASP A 417 -24.69 -21.09 -28.70
C ASP A 417 -23.64 -22.20 -28.51
N GLY A 418 -23.58 -22.86 -27.34
CA GLY A 418 -22.53 -23.82 -27.01
C GLY A 418 -21.13 -23.20 -26.84
N ARG A 419 -21.04 -21.87 -26.68
CA ARG A 419 -19.80 -21.08 -26.61
C ARG A 419 -19.58 -20.44 -25.23
N LEU A 420 -19.80 -21.23 -24.17
CA LEU A 420 -19.61 -20.79 -22.78
C LEU A 420 -18.20 -20.26 -22.49
N ASP A 421 -17.15 -20.84 -23.09
CA ASP A 421 -15.76 -20.35 -22.96
C ASP A 421 -15.63 -18.89 -23.44
N ALA A 422 -16.20 -18.59 -24.61
CA ALA A 422 -16.15 -17.25 -25.19
C ALA A 422 -16.97 -16.24 -24.36
N ALA A 423 -18.14 -16.65 -23.88
CA ALA A 423 -18.96 -15.82 -23.01
C ALA A 423 -18.25 -15.50 -21.68
N LEU A 424 -17.64 -16.48 -21.03
CA LEU A 424 -16.87 -16.28 -19.79
C LEU A 424 -15.68 -15.35 -20.00
N ARG A 425 -14.97 -15.48 -21.12
CA ARG A 425 -13.90 -14.55 -21.52
C ARG A 425 -14.43 -13.13 -21.68
N PHE A 426 -15.51 -12.96 -22.44
CA PHE A 426 -16.10 -11.65 -22.70
C PHE A 426 -16.49 -10.92 -21.41
N VAL A 427 -17.17 -11.60 -20.49
CA VAL A 427 -17.59 -10.98 -19.22
C VAL A 427 -16.38 -10.70 -18.32
N ALA A 428 -15.36 -11.56 -18.30
CA ALA A 428 -14.14 -11.30 -17.55
C ALA A 428 -13.42 -10.05 -18.07
N ASP A 429 -13.28 -9.94 -19.39
CA ASP A 429 -12.63 -8.79 -20.04
C ASP A 429 -13.47 -7.50 -19.86
N TYR A 430 -14.81 -7.60 -19.81
CA TYR A 430 -15.71 -6.49 -19.46
C TYR A 430 -15.45 -5.94 -18.05
N TYR A 431 -15.36 -6.81 -17.03
CA TYR A 431 -15.07 -6.36 -15.67
C TYR A 431 -13.65 -5.80 -15.53
N ASP A 432 -12.66 -6.38 -16.22
CA ASP A 432 -11.30 -5.83 -16.27
C ASP A 432 -11.27 -4.44 -16.91
N ALA A 433 -12.03 -4.23 -17.99
CA ALA A 433 -12.16 -2.93 -18.64
C ALA A 433 -12.84 -1.90 -17.73
N LEU A 434 -13.88 -2.29 -16.98
CA LEU A 434 -14.54 -1.42 -16.02
C LEU A 434 -13.57 -0.97 -14.92
N VAL A 435 -12.81 -1.91 -14.35
CA VAL A 435 -11.78 -1.61 -13.34
C VAL A 435 -10.69 -0.70 -13.92
N SER A 436 -10.20 -1.01 -15.13
CA SER A 436 -9.19 -0.20 -15.82
C SER A 436 -9.67 1.24 -16.06
N ARG A 437 -10.93 1.43 -16.48
CA ARG A 437 -11.50 2.76 -16.71
C ARG A 437 -11.53 3.59 -15.43
N TRP A 438 -11.91 2.97 -14.31
CA TRP A 438 -11.89 3.65 -13.01
C TRP A 438 -10.48 4.04 -12.58
N TYR A 439 -9.46 3.21 -12.83
CA TYR A 439 -8.06 3.57 -12.59
C TYR A 439 -7.61 4.77 -13.44
N ILE A 440 -8.01 4.83 -14.71
CA ILE A 440 -7.70 5.96 -15.60
C ILE A 440 -8.36 7.24 -15.09
N VAL A 441 -9.63 7.21 -14.71
CA VAL A 441 -10.34 8.39 -14.18
C VAL A 441 -9.73 8.86 -12.87
N LEU A 442 -9.50 7.95 -11.92
CA LEU A 442 -8.92 8.30 -10.62
C LEU A 442 -7.54 8.94 -10.80
N ARG A 443 -6.73 8.41 -11.72
CA ARG A 443 -5.44 8.97 -12.11
C ARG A 443 -5.57 10.36 -12.73
N ALA A 444 -6.45 10.51 -13.71
CA ALA A 444 -6.65 11.77 -14.42
C ALA A 444 -7.09 12.88 -13.47
N LEU A 445 -7.83 12.54 -12.41
CA LEU A 445 -8.22 13.48 -11.34
C LEU A 445 -7.13 13.71 -10.30
N THR A 446 -6.20 12.77 -10.11
CA THR A 446 -5.13 12.91 -9.09
C THR A 446 -4.21 14.08 -9.40
N TRP A 447 -3.74 14.21 -10.64
CA TRP A 447 -2.84 15.30 -11.03
C TRP A 447 -3.45 16.71 -10.81
N PRO A 448 -4.61 17.06 -11.39
CA PRO A 448 -5.22 18.37 -11.17
C PRO A 448 -5.64 18.58 -9.73
N GLY A 449 -6.07 17.52 -9.01
CA GLY A 449 -6.36 17.61 -7.58
C GLY A 449 -5.14 18.00 -6.76
N CYS A 450 -3.99 17.37 -7.01
CA CYS A 450 -2.73 17.71 -6.36
C CYS A 450 -2.26 19.13 -6.72
N THR A 451 -2.38 19.55 -7.98
CA THR A 451 -2.00 20.90 -8.40
C THR A 451 -2.90 21.97 -7.79
N LEU A 452 -4.21 21.74 -7.73
CA LEU A 452 -5.16 22.64 -7.08
C LEU A 452 -4.89 22.76 -5.58
N LEU A 453 -4.58 21.64 -4.92
CA LEU A 453 -4.20 21.62 -3.51
C LEU A 453 -2.91 22.41 -3.28
N LEU A 454 -1.89 22.22 -4.13
CA LEU A 454 -0.63 22.96 -4.05
C LEU A 454 -0.86 24.46 -4.27
N PHE A 455 -1.65 24.83 -5.29
CA PHE A 455 -1.99 26.22 -5.55
C PHE A 455 -2.75 26.84 -4.37
N GLY A 456 -3.73 26.12 -3.82
CA GLY A 456 -4.48 26.54 -2.64
C GLY A 456 -3.56 26.76 -1.44
N LEU A 457 -2.61 25.86 -1.20
CA LEU A 457 -1.60 26.03 -0.16
C LEU A 457 -0.75 27.28 -0.41
N VAL A 458 -0.15 27.43 -1.59
CA VAL A 458 0.71 28.58 -1.90
C VAL A 458 -0.05 29.90 -1.80
N ALA A 459 -1.29 29.94 -2.31
CA ALA A 459 -2.15 31.11 -2.20
C ALA A 459 -2.50 31.43 -0.74
N PHE A 460 -2.84 30.41 0.05
CA PHE A 460 -3.12 30.56 1.47
C PHE A 460 -1.90 31.12 2.22
N VAL A 461 -0.70 30.60 1.93
CA VAL A 461 0.56 31.07 2.51
C VAL A 461 0.84 32.52 2.13
N ALA A 462 0.70 32.87 0.85
CA ALA A 462 0.90 34.23 0.38
C ALA A 462 -0.06 35.21 1.09
N LEU A 463 -1.35 34.86 1.19
CA LEU A 463 -2.33 35.67 1.91
C LEU A 463 -1.97 35.83 3.39
N ALA A 464 -1.57 34.74 4.05
CA ALA A 464 -1.14 34.77 5.44
C ALA A 464 0.11 35.63 5.68
N MET A 465 0.99 35.79 4.69
CA MET A 465 2.17 36.65 4.79
C MET A 465 1.92 38.11 4.39
N PHE A 466 1.07 38.37 3.40
CA PHE A 466 0.79 39.72 2.92
C PHE A 466 -0.24 40.46 3.77
N GLN A 467 -1.21 39.78 4.36
CA GLN A 467 -2.19 40.42 5.24
C GLN A 467 -1.57 41.13 6.45
N PRO A 468 -0.65 40.52 7.21
CA PRO A 468 0.01 41.18 8.33
C PRO A 468 0.79 42.42 7.88
N LEU A 469 1.44 42.36 6.72
CA LEU A 469 2.17 43.50 6.16
C LEU A 469 1.23 44.68 5.86
N ILE A 470 0.08 44.42 5.24
CA ILE A 470 -0.93 45.45 4.94
C ILE A 470 -1.48 46.05 6.23
N ALA A 471 -1.83 45.20 7.21
CA ALA A 471 -2.31 45.67 8.51
C ALA A 471 -1.27 46.54 9.24
N LEU A 472 0.02 46.23 9.10
CA LEU A 472 1.10 47.05 9.65
C LEU A 472 1.22 48.40 8.93
N ILE A 473 1.09 48.41 7.60
CA ILE A 473 1.09 49.64 6.79
C ILE A 473 -0.10 50.53 7.17
N ASP A 474 -1.30 49.96 7.29
CA ASP A 474 -2.51 50.69 7.69
C ASP A 474 -2.37 51.27 9.11
N ALA A 475 -1.87 50.47 10.05
CA ALA A 475 -1.61 50.91 11.42
C ALA A 475 -0.56 52.03 11.46
N SER A 476 0.45 51.97 10.60
CA SER A 476 1.45 53.03 10.47
C SER A 476 0.83 54.30 9.88
N CYS A 477 0.07 54.25 8.78
CA CYS A 477 -0.58 55.44 8.20
C CYS A 477 -1.54 56.11 9.19
N ALA A 478 -2.29 55.32 9.96
CA ALA A 478 -3.15 55.82 11.03
C ALA A 478 -2.38 56.59 12.13
N MET A 479 -1.17 56.17 12.48
CA MET A 479 -0.32 56.91 13.43
C MET A 479 0.22 58.24 12.86
N TRP A 480 0.49 58.31 11.56
CA TRP A 480 1.06 59.50 10.92
C TRP A 480 0.00 60.47 10.37
N GLY A 481 -1.31 60.17 10.55
CA GLY A 481 -2.40 61.05 10.15
C GLY A 481 -2.52 61.27 8.64
N VAL A 482 -1.96 60.36 7.84
CA VAL A 482 -2.09 60.36 6.38
C VAL A 482 -3.29 59.46 6.04
N PRO A 483 -4.29 59.94 5.27
CA PRO A 483 -5.48 59.17 4.94
C PRO A 483 -5.18 57.91 4.11
#